data_AF-X0ZW95-F1
#
_entry.id   AF-X0ZW95-F1
#
_cell.length_a   1.000
_cell.length_b   1.000
_cell.length_c   1.000
_cell.angle_alpha   90.00
_cell.angle_beta   90.00
_cell.angle_gamma   90.00
#
_symmetry.space_group_name_H-M   'P 1'
#
loop_
_entity.id
_entity.type
_entity.pdbx_description
1 polymer ?
#
loop_
_entity_poly.entity_id
_entity_poly.type
_entity_poly.pdbx_seq_one_letter_code
_entity_poly.pdbx_strand_id
1 'polypeptide(L)' 'KLRGFKATRLGFRHRSEAVVSMQDPKGKLVYWVGPAGEGQDAGPGTDFHAIAEGYVSVTPLQVDLTRHDSVASLESWLNP' A
#
# COMPACT_ATOMS: atom_id res chain seq x y z
N LYS A 1 13.67 -2.23 -23.00
CA LYS A 1 13.15 -3.61 -23.16
C LYS A 1 13.01 -4.20 -21.76
N LEU A 2 11.91 -4.90 -21.44
CA LEU A 2 11.69 -5.51 -20.12
C LEU A 2 12.65 -6.69 -19.90
N ARG A 3 13.10 -6.90 -18.65
CA ARG A 3 14.06 -7.95 -18.27
C ARG A 3 13.43 -9.32 -18.00
N GLY A 4 12.10 -9.38 -17.91
CA GLY A 4 11.35 -10.60 -17.59
C GLY A 4 10.32 -10.35 -16.48
N PHE A 5 9.93 -11.42 -15.79
CA PHE A 5 8.96 -11.40 -14.70
C PHE A 5 9.64 -11.72 -13.37
N LYS A 6 9.14 -11.14 -12.27
CA LYS A 6 9.50 -11.50 -10.90
C LYS A 6 8.24 -11.70 -10.07
N ALA A 7 8.21 -12.80 -9.32
CA ALA A 7 7.28 -12.95 -8.21
C ALA A 7 7.75 -12.04 -7.07
N THR A 8 6.82 -11.29 -6.48
CA THR A 8 7.12 -10.23 -5.51
C THR A 8 6.20 -10.33 -4.30
N ARG A 9 6.64 -9.77 -3.17
CA ARG A 9 5.76 -9.43 -2.05
C ARG A 9 5.27 -7.98 -2.20
N LEU A 10 4.13 -7.66 -1.59
CA LEU A 10 3.59 -6.30 -1.59
C LEU A 10 4.52 -5.38 -0.79
N GLY A 11 5.01 -4.30 -1.40
CA GLY A 11 5.70 -3.22 -0.70
C GLY A 11 4.74 -2.31 0.07
N PHE A 12 5.27 -1.38 0.85
CA PHE A 12 4.45 -0.41 1.62
C PHE A 12 4.91 1.02 1.36
N ARG A 13 3.96 1.96 1.29
CA ARG A 13 4.23 3.39 1.15
C ARG A 13 4.10 4.11 2.47
N HIS A 14 4.84 5.19 2.64
CA HIS A 14 4.54 6.18 3.66
C HIS A 14 3.15 6.79 3.44
N ARG A 15 2.62 7.43 4.49
CA ARG A 15 1.36 8.19 4.41
C ARG A 15 1.42 9.18 3.25
N SER A 16 0.26 9.43 2.63
CA SER A 16 0.15 10.46 1.60
C SER A 16 0.61 11.81 2.14
N GLU A 17 1.07 12.66 1.24
CA GLU A 17 1.32 14.05 1.56
C GLU A 17 0.05 14.77 2.03
N ALA A 18 0.23 15.98 2.57
CA ALA A 18 -0.86 16.77 3.11
C ALA A 18 -1.96 17.05 2.06
N VAL A 19 -3.18 17.20 2.54
CA VAL A 19 -4.34 17.58 1.72
C VAL A 19 -4.11 18.96 1.12
N VAL A 20 -4.39 19.12 -0.17
CA VAL A 20 -4.29 20.40 -0.88
C VAL A 20 -5.68 21.01 -1.01
N SER A 21 -5.89 22.20 -0.44
CA SER A 21 -7.14 22.96 -0.58
C SER A 21 -7.10 23.86 -1.81
N MET A 22 -8.17 23.90 -2.60
CA MET A 22 -8.29 24.72 -3.80
C MET A 22 -9.74 25.25 -3.94
N GLN A 23 -9.94 26.33 -4.69
CA GLN A 23 -11.29 26.69 -5.16
C GLN A 23 -11.53 26.12 -6.57
N ASP A 24 -12.69 25.52 -6.77
CA ASP A 24 -13.13 25.16 -8.11
C ASP A 24 -13.46 26.41 -8.96
N PRO A 25 -13.70 26.28 -10.27
CA PRO A 25 -14.04 27.42 -11.13
C PRO A 25 -15.33 28.17 -10.73
N LYS A 26 -16.15 27.63 -9.83
CA LYS A 26 -17.38 28.23 -9.30
C LYS A 26 -17.18 28.81 -7.90
N GLY A 27 -15.95 28.84 -7.38
CA GLY A 27 -15.60 29.39 -6.08
C GLY A 27 -15.88 28.46 -4.89
N LYS A 28 -16.20 27.18 -5.13
CA LYS A 28 -16.43 26.21 -4.06
C LYS A 28 -15.10 25.64 -3.59
N LEU A 29 -14.92 25.56 -2.26
CA LEU A 29 -13.76 24.93 -1.66
C LEU A 29 -13.76 23.42 -1.93
N VAL A 30 -12.66 22.93 -2.49
CA VAL A 30 -12.38 21.52 -2.77
C VAL A 30 -11.07 21.11 -2.09
N TYR A 31 -10.99 19.84 -1.72
CA TYR A 31 -9.83 19.26 -1.04
C TYR A 31 -9.34 18.06 -1.84
N TRP A 32 -8.08 18.10 -2.24
CA TRP A 32 -7.41 17.01 -2.94
C TRP A 32 -6.60 16.20 -1.96
N VAL A 33 -6.77 14.88 -1.98
CA VAL A 33 -5.86 13.96 -1.27
C VAL A 33 -4.48 14.14 -1.89
N GLY A 34 -3.49 14.42 -1.05
CA GLY A 34 -2.10 14.58 -1.49
C GLY A 34 -1.57 13.32 -2.17
N PRO A 35 -0.51 13.43 -2.98
CA PRO A 35 0.10 12.27 -3.63
C PRO A 35 0.49 11.20 -2.60
N ALA A 36 0.45 9.94 -3.04
CA ALA A 36 0.89 8.83 -2.21
C ALA A 36 2.37 9.01 -1.85
N GLY A 37 2.72 8.75 -0.58
CA GLY A 37 4.09 8.90 -0.10
C GLY A 37 5.07 7.95 -0.80
N GLU A 38 6.36 8.23 -0.58
CA GLU A 38 7.46 7.39 -1.01
C GLU A 38 7.37 5.95 -0.46
N GLY A 39 8.04 5.00 -1.12
CA GLY A 39 8.10 3.62 -0.67
C GLY A 39 8.80 3.50 0.69
N GLN A 40 8.02 3.26 1.75
CA GLN A 40 8.54 2.98 3.09
C GLN A 40 9.22 1.61 3.14
N ASP A 41 8.64 0.62 2.44
CA ASP A 41 9.27 -0.65 2.14
C ASP A 41 9.27 -0.87 0.63
N ALA A 42 10.41 -0.53 0.03
CA ALA A 42 10.72 -0.70 -1.38
C ALA A 42 12.01 -1.53 -1.59
N GLY A 43 12.37 -2.36 -0.60
CA GLY A 43 13.59 -3.16 -0.64
C GLY A 43 13.50 -4.37 -1.58
N PRO A 44 14.58 -5.16 -1.69
CA PRO A 44 14.61 -6.36 -2.53
C PRO A 44 13.41 -7.30 -2.30
N GLY A 45 12.84 -7.79 -3.40
CA GLY A 45 11.68 -8.69 -3.40
C GLY A 45 10.32 -7.98 -3.36
N THR A 46 10.28 -6.66 -3.15
CA THR A 46 9.06 -5.86 -3.32
C THR A 46 8.75 -5.62 -4.79
N ASP A 47 7.48 -5.31 -5.04
CA ASP A 47 7.02 -4.81 -6.33
C ASP A 47 7.72 -3.51 -6.76
N PHE A 48 7.92 -2.56 -5.84
CA PHE A 48 8.68 -1.34 -6.11
C PHE A 48 10.09 -1.63 -6.63
N HIS A 49 10.82 -2.53 -5.95
CA HIS A 49 12.17 -2.91 -6.35
C HIS A 49 12.20 -3.61 -7.72
N ALA A 50 11.27 -4.53 -7.98
CA ALA A 50 11.20 -5.21 -9.27
C ALA A 50 10.95 -4.24 -10.43
N ILE A 51 10.06 -3.26 -10.24
CA ILE A 51 9.79 -2.21 -11.22
C ILE A 51 11.04 -1.34 -11.44
N ALA A 52 11.69 -0.88 -10.37
CA ALA A 52 12.91 -0.07 -10.45
C ALA A 52 14.04 -0.79 -11.20
N GLU A 53 14.11 -2.12 -11.09
CA GLU A 53 15.09 -2.94 -11.80
C GLU A 53 14.72 -3.30 -13.26
N GLY A 54 13.52 -2.91 -13.73
CA GLY A 54 13.07 -3.15 -15.11
C GLY A 54 12.40 -4.51 -15.35
N TYR A 55 11.81 -5.12 -14.32
CA TYR A 55 11.01 -6.35 -14.40
C TYR A 55 9.51 -6.06 -14.37
N VAL A 56 8.71 -7.00 -14.90
CA VAL A 56 7.28 -7.10 -14.58
C VAL A 56 7.13 -7.70 -13.19
N SER A 57 6.41 -7.00 -12.33
CA SER A 57 6.11 -7.46 -10.97
C SER A 57 4.81 -8.26 -10.95
N VAL A 58 4.81 -9.43 -10.32
CA VAL A 58 3.61 -10.25 -10.09
C VAL A 58 3.52 -10.55 -8.60
N THR A 59 2.61 -9.86 -7.92
CA THR A 59 2.39 -9.99 -6.47
C THR A 59 1.13 -10.82 -6.22
N PRO A 60 1.23 -12.05 -5.66
CA PRO A 60 0.05 -12.77 -5.20
C PRO A 60 -0.50 -12.08 -3.94
N LEU A 61 -1.79 -11.73 -3.96
CA LEU A 61 -2.46 -11.10 -2.83
C LEU A 61 -3.52 -12.04 -2.26
N GLN A 62 -3.64 -12.04 -0.94
CA GLN A 62 -4.75 -12.64 -0.20
C GLN A 62 -5.61 -11.51 0.35
N VAL A 63 -6.94 -11.60 0.18
CA VAL A 63 -7.90 -10.55 0.59
C VAL A 63 -8.46 -10.75 1.99
N ASP A 64 -8.24 -11.93 2.58
CA ASP A 64 -8.63 -12.19 3.96
C ASP A 64 -7.67 -11.44 4.91
N LEU A 65 -8.17 -10.35 5.49
CA LEU A 65 -7.44 -9.50 6.43
C LEU A 65 -7.70 -9.88 7.89
N THR A 66 -8.38 -11.00 8.13
CA THR A 66 -8.58 -11.52 9.48
C THR A 66 -7.23 -11.85 10.09
N ARG A 67 -6.91 -11.26 11.26
CA ARG A 67 -5.72 -11.65 12.04
C ARG A 67 -6.00 -12.96 12.76
N HIS A 68 -5.95 -14.08 12.03
CA HIS A 68 -6.29 -15.42 12.51
C HIS A 68 -5.54 -15.80 13.80
N ASP A 69 -4.25 -15.47 13.89
CA ASP A 69 -3.43 -15.74 15.09
C ASP A 69 -3.93 -15.00 16.34
N SER A 70 -4.72 -13.93 16.18
CA SER A 70 -5.29 -13.16 17.29
C SER A 70 -6.64 -13.66 17.76
N VAL A 71 -7.30 -14.57 17.02
CA VAL A 71 -8.68 -15.01 17.31
C VAL A 71 -8.78 -15.70 18.67
N ALA A 72 -7.89 -16.66 18.95
CA ALA A 72 -7.90 -17.39 20.22
C ALA A 72 -7.66 -16.47 21.44
N SER A 73 -6.75 -15.50 21.31
CA SER A 73 -6.50 -14.51 22.37
C SER A 73 -7.71 -13.61 22.61
N LEU A 74 -8.42 -13.23 21.56
CA LEU A 74 -9.62 -12.40 21.67
C LEU A 74 -10.77 -13.17 22.32
N GLU A 75 -10.95 -14.45 21.97
CA GLU A 75 -11.95 -15.32 22.57
C GLU A 75 -11.73 -15.50 24.07
N SER A 76 -10.49 -15.73 24.50
CA SER A 76 -10.13 -15.81 25.92
C SER A 76 -10.41 -14.51 26.68
N TRP A 77 -10.31 -13.35 26.02
CA TRP A 77 -10.62 -12.06 26.65
C TRP A 77 -12.14 -11.83 26.80
N LEU A 78 -12.94 -12.29 25.84
CA LEU A 78 -14.40 -12.14 25.85
C LEU A 78 -15.11 -13.06 26.84
N ASN A 79 -14.53 -14.23 27.12
CA ASN A 79 -15.08 -15.25 28.02
C ASN A 79 -14.14 -15.47 29.23
N PRO A 80 -14.11 -14.53 30.20
CA PRO A 80 -13.23 -14.60 31.36
C PRO A 80 -13.55 -15.74 32.34
#